data_AF-A0A7V4YU46-F1
#
_entry.id   AF-A0A7V4YU46-F1
#
_cell.length_a   1.000
_cell.length_b   1.000
_cell.length_c   1.000
_cell.angle_alpha   90.00
_cell.angle_beta   90.00
_cell.angle_gamma   90.00
#
_symmetry.space_group_name_H-M   'P 1'
#
loop_
_entity.id
_entity.type
_entity.pdbx_description
1 polymer ?
#
loop_
_entity_poly.entity_id
_entity_poly.type
_entity_poly.pdbx_seq_one_letter_code
_entity_poly.pdbx_strand_id
1 'polypeptide(L)'
;MAVKIIPKEQQGYGAFNGGEIVENKPIGFPQDHSSVRPYSNLFYWAHAKAMTDSTIGLHPHQGFEICSFVLKGEIRHYDTKLKEWRPLKAGDVQIIRAGNGISHSEFLAKDGEIFQIWFDPDLTKTLDKPASYDDYKSADFPVKTENGATLKTLAGAGSPFTMDTPGVEIFQIEMENGSYSLPAEKGKIYSAYVIEGEALLNGEDAKESDFVQITEAAKIEFQTLSGAKVFVIASPENPGYRTYGQLRRAG
;
A
#
# COMPACT_ATOMS: atom_id res chain seq x y z
N MET A 1 -1.40 -22.55 7.24
CA MET A 1 -1.40 -21.12 7.63
C MET A 1 -0.01 -20.75 8.11
N ALA A 2 0.65 -19.83 7.43
CA ALA A 2 1.91 -19.27 7.89
C ALA A 2 1.75 -17.76 8.07
N VAL A 3 2.07 -17.29 9.26
CA VAL A 3 2.20 -15.87 9.61
C VAL A 3 3.68 -15.57 9.70
N LYS A 4 4.14 -14.56 8.97
CA LYS A 4 5.52 -14.09 9.01
C LYS A 4 5.51 -12.61 9.40
N ILE A 5 6.06 -12.29 10.57
CA ILE A 5 6.32 -10.92 11.00
C ILE A 5 7.66 -10.47 10.42
N ILE A 6 7.69 -9.27 9.87
CA ILE A 6 8.87 -8.59 9.35
C ILE A 6 8.99 -7.28 10.13
N PRO A 7 9.82 -7.28 11.19
CA PRO A 7 10.09 -6.09 11.97
C PRO A 7 10.66 -4.97 11.10
N LYS A 8 10.40 -3.71 11.49
CA LYS A 8 10.91 -2.52 10.80
C LYS A 8 12.41 -2.61 10.46
N GLU A 9 13.23 -3.15 11.35
CA GLU A 9 14.68 -3.27 11.19
C GLU A 9 15.11 -4.24 10.07
N GLN A 10 14.18 -5.11 9.62
CA GLN A 10 14.38 -6.04 8.51
C GLN A 10 13.76 -5.55 7.19
N GLN A 11 13.15 -4.37 7.21
CA GLN A 11 12.58 -3.71 6.04
C GLN A 11 13.63 -2.82 5.39
N GLY A 12 13.40 -2.45 4.14
CA GLY A 12 14.31 -1.57 3.43
C GLY A 12 14.20 -0.12 3.90
N TYR A 13 15.26 0.65 3.68
CA TYR A 13 15.28 2.08 3.96
C TYR A 13 15.50 2.88 2.67
N GLY A 14 14.77 3.98 2.53
CA GLY A 14 14.97 4.96 1.47
C GLY A 14 14.99 6.37 2.02
N ALA A 15 15.57 7.29 1.25
CA ALA A 15 15.49 8.71 1.54
C ALA A 15 15.54 9.52 0.24
N PHE A 16 14.78 10.60 0.19
CA PHE A 16 14.88 11.62 -0.84
C PHE A 16 15.45 12.91 -0.27
N ASN A 17 16.09 13.70 -1.14
CA ASN A 17 16.62 15.03 -0.83
C ASN A 17 17.49 15.06 0.44
N GLY A 18 18.34 14.04 0.64
CA GLY A 18 19.22 13.99 1.81
C GLY A 18 18.53 13.67 3.14
N GLY A 19 17.33 13.06 3.12
CA GLY A 19 16.59 12.68 4.32
C GLY A 19 15.44 13.61 4.68
N GLU A 20 15.11 14.56 3.82
CA GLU A 20 13.91 15.38 3.99
C GLU A 20 12.62 14.56 3.88
N ILE A 21 12.64 13.50 3.07
CA ILE A 21 11.62 12.44 3.07
C ILE A 21 12.34 11.13 3.34
N VAL A 22 11.90 10.40 4.35
CA VAL A 22 12.43 9.08 4.71
C VAL A 22 11.40 8.01 4.45
N GLU A 23 11.86 6.82 4.04
CA GLU A 23 11.00 5.71 3.68
C GLU A 23 11.37 4.47 4.47
N ASN A 24 10.36 3.85 5.09
CA ASN A 24 10.42 2.47 5.55
C ASN A 24 9.76 1.57 4.49
N LYS A 25 10.47 0.59 3.95
CA LYS A 25 10.05 -0.17 2.76
C LYS A 25 9.90 -1.65 3.08
N PRO A 26 8.71 -2.09 3.52
CA PRO A 26 8.41 -3.52 3.61
C PRO A 26 8.77 -4.26 2.33
N ILE A 27 8.38 -3.73 1.17
CA ILE A 27 8.70 -4.30 -0.13
C ILE A 27 9.43 -3.24 -0.93
N GLY A 28 10.74 -3.41 -1.08
CA GLY A 28 11.60 -2.47 -1.78
C GLY A 28 12.29 -3.09 -2.99
N PHE A 29 13.06 -2.26 -3.67
CA PHE A 29 13.96 -2.73 -4.71
C PHE A 29 15.12 -3.53 -4.10
N PRO A 30 15.83 -4.35 -4.91
CA PRO A 30 16.94 -5.17 -4.41
C PRO A 30 17.99 -4.39 -3.61
N GLN A 31 18.29 -3.16 -4.03
CA GLN A 31 19.24 -2.26 -3.37
C GLN A 31 18.72 -1.65 -2.07
N ASP A 32 17.42 -1.73 -1.78
CA ASP A 32 16.85 -1.25 -0.52
C ASP A 32 17.08 -2.27 0.63
N HIS A 33 17.59 -3.46 0.32
CA HIS A 33 17.94 -4.51 1.28
C HIS A 33 16.78 -5.04 2.16
N SER A 34 15.52 -4.84 1.75
CA SER A 34 14.38 -5.47 2.43
C SER A 34 14.47 -7.00 2.41
N SER A 35 14.12 -7.62 3.55
CA SER A 35 13.98 -9.07 3.68
C SER A 35 12.76 -9.65 2.94
N VAL A 36 11.81 -8.81 2.52
CA VAL A 36 10.68 -9.21 1.68
C VAL A 36 10.98 -8.87 0.23
N ARG A 37 10.99 -9.89 -0.61
CA ARG A 37 11.08 -9.74 -2.06
C ARG A 37 9.68 -9.54 -2.64
N PRO A 38 9.53 -8.86 -3.79
CA PRO A 38 8.28 -8.81 -4.54
C PRO A 38 7.63 -10.19 -4.77
N TYR A 39 6.30 -10.25 -4.73
CA TYR A 39 5.50 -11.46 -4.92
C TYR A 39 4.11 -11.09 -5.43
N SER A 40 3.34 -12.07 -5.92
CA SER A 40 2.03 -11.80 -6.49
C SER A 40 2.15 -10.68 -7.55
N ASN A 41 1.22 -9.74 -7.54
CA ASN A 41 1.20 -8.48 -8.27
C ASN A 41 1.59 -7.27 -7.40
N LEU A 42 2.18 -7.49 -6.21
CA LEU A 42 2.58 -6.46 -5.27
C LEU A 42 4.12 -6.43 -5.20
N PHE A 43 4.72 -5.35 -5.70
CA PHE A 43 6.18 -5.32 -5.88
C PHE A 43 6.89 -4.13 -5.24
N TYR A 44 6.15 -3.16 -4.73
CA TYR A 44 6.71 -2.04 -3.99
C TYR A 44 5.71 -1.58 -2.92
N TRP A 45 6.18 -1.35 -1.71
CA TRP A 45 5.42 -0.76 -0.62
C TRP A 45 6.41 0.02 0.26
N ALA A 46 6.24 1.35 0.27
CA ALA A 46 6.97 2.26 1.13
C ALA A 46 6.01 3.05 2.03
N HIS A 47 6.34 3.14 3.30
CA HIS A 47 5.82 4.14 4.22
C HIS A 47 6.76 5.35 4.19
N ALA A 48 6.34 6.42 3.53
CA ALA A 48 7.13 7.64 3.38
C ALA A 48 6.65 8.70 4.37
N LYS A 49 7.61 9.38 5.02
CA LYS A 49 7.37 10.49 5.94
C LYS A 49 8.26 11.68 5.61
N ALA A 50 7.66 12.86 5.54
CA ALA A 50 8.37 14.11 5.36
C ALA A 50 8.81 14.71 6.70
N MET A 51 10.12 14.94 6.85
CA MET A 51 10.73 15.60 8.01
C MET A 51 10.67 17.13 7.90
N THR A 52 10.55 17.63 6.67
CA THR A 52 10.31 19.01 6.29
C THR A 52 9.47 19.02 5.02
N ASP A 53 8.91 20.17 4.67
CA ASP A 53 8.33 20.40 3.35
C ASP A 53 9.35 20.03 2.28
N SER A 54 9.02 19.05 1.44
CA SER A 54 9.96 18.54 0.45
C SER A 54 9.23 18.02 -0.79
N THR A 55 9.92 18.06 -1.93
CA THR A 55 9.39 17.63 -3.22
C THR A 55 10.28 16.56 -3.82
N ILE A 56 9.71 15.40 -4.11
CA ILE A 56 10.31 14.44 -5.03
C ILE A 56 10.11 15.00 -6.43
N GLY A 57 11.23 15.33 -7.08
CA GLY A 57 11.24 15.93 -8.40
C GLY A 57 10.62 15.05 -9.48
N LEU A 58 10.42 15.63 -10.65
CA LEU A 58 9.76 14.96 -11.78
C LEU A 58 10.55 13.71 -12.19
N HIS A 59 9.91 12.54 -12.11
CA HIS A 59 10.53 11.26 -12.45
C HIS A 59 9.57 10.35 -13.23
N PRO A 60 10.08 9.48 -14.13
CA PRO A 60 9.25 8.69 -15.03
C PRO A 60 8.86 7.33 -14.43
N HIS A 61 7.67 6.85 -14.83
CA HIS A 61 7.18 5.50 -14.60
C HIS A 61 6.48 4.96 -15.85
N GLN A 62 6.47 3.63 -16.00
CA GLN A 62 5.83 2.95 -17.14
C GLN A 62 5.43 1.53 -16.75
N GLY A 63 4.24 1.09 -17.21
CA GLY A 63 3.84 -0.32 -17.13
C GLY A 63 3.28 -0.80 -15.78
N PHE A 64 3.15 0.05 -14.77
CA PHE A 64 2.57 -0.34 -13.48
C PHE A 64 1.62 0.71 -12.91
N GLU A 65 0.94 0.36 -11.83
CA GLU A 65 0.05 1.27 -11.11
C GLU A 65 0.72 1.75 -9.84
N ILE A 66 0.71 3.06 -9.62
CA ILE A 66 1.24 3.73 -8.44
C ILE A 66 0.06 4.20 -7.61
N CYS A 67 -0.06 3.68 -6.38
CA CYS A 67 -1.14 4.04 -5.48
C CYS A 67 -0.55 4.80 -4.28
N SER A 68 -0.98 6.04 -4.09
CA SER A 68 -0.60 6.87 -2.95
C SER A 68 -1.77 6.95 -1.97
N PHE A 69 -1.61 6.42 -0.77
CA PHE A 69 -2.59 6.48 0.31
C PHE A 69 -2.12 7.49 1.34
N VAL A 70 -2.85 8.60 1.51
CA VAL A 70 -2.45 9.63 2.46
C VAL A 70 -2.83 9.20 3.88
N LEU A 71 -1.83 8.93 4.73
CA LEU A 71 -2.05 8.48 6.11
C LEU A 71 -2.24 9.68 7.05
N LYS A 72 -1.43 10.73 6.84
CA LYS A 72 -1.41 11.92 7.69
C LYS A 72 -1.03 13.16 6.89
N GLY A 73 -1.60 14.29 7.28
CA GLY A 73 -1.27 15.61 6.71
C GLY A 73 -1.90 15.83 5.33
N GLU A 74 -1.21 16.64 4.54
CA GLU A 74 -1.59 16.99 3.17
C GLU A 74 -0.38 16.79 2.25
N ILE A 75 -0.62 16.18 1.10
CA ILE A 75 0.34 16.10 0.01
C ILE A 75 -0.18 16.83 -1.20
N ARG A 76 0.71 17.15 -2.14
CA ARG A 76 0.32 17.57 -3.48
C ARG A 76 1.05 16.71 -4.48
N HIS A 77 0.38 16.38 -5.57
CA HIS A 77 1.01 15.66 -6.67
C HIS A 77 0.85 16.46 -7.97
N TYR A 78 1.76 16.23 -8.91
CA TYR A 78 1.76 16.82 -10.24
C TYR A 78 2.13 15.73 -11.23
N ASP A 79 1.50 15.72 -12.39
CA ASP A 79 1.95 14.87 -13.48
C ASP A 79 1.91 15.57 -14.84
N THR A 80 2.58 14.97 -15.81
CA THR A 80 2.72 15.49 -17.17
C THR A 80 1.42 15.48 -18.00
N LYS A 81 0.35 14.82 -17.52
CA LYS A 81 -0.99 14.83 -18.12
C LYS A 81 -1.85 15.97 -17.56
N LEU A 82 -1.93 16.10 -16.23
CA LEU A 82 -2.68 17.13 -15.52
C LEU A 82 -2.04 18.52 -15.70
N LYS A 83 -0.71 18.59 -15.63
CA LYS A 83 0.08 19.84 -15.71
C LYS A 83 -0.31 20.89 -14.65
N GLU A 84 -0.84 20.43 -13.52
CA GLU A 84 -1.18 21.25 -12.36
C GLU A 84 -0.92 20.44 -11.08
N TRP A 85 -0.67 21.15 -9.98
CA TRP A 85 -0.54 20.51 -8.66
C TRP A 85 -1.92 20.29 -8.06
N ARG A 86 -2.21 19.07 -7.60
CA ARG A 86 -3.47 18.72 -6.94
C ARG A 86 -3.25 18.29 -5.50
N PRO A 87 -4.04 18.79 -4.54
CA PRO A 87 -3.91 18.43 -3.13
C PRO A 87 -4.67 17.15 -2.79
N LEU A 88 -4.08 16.35 -1.90
CA LEU A 88 -4.69 15.19 -1.27
C LEU A 88 -4.55 15.30 0.24
N LYS A 89 -5.63 15.02 0.96
CA LYS A 89 -5.68 15.09 2.43
C LYS A 89 -5.66 13.70 3.03
N ALA A 90 -5.39 13.60 4.33
CA ALA A 90 -5.45 12.34 5.06
C ALA A 90 -6.72 11.53 4.76
N GLY A 91 -6.52 10.27 4.35
CA GLY A 91 -7.53 9.32 3.92
C GLY A 91 -7.89 9.38 2.43
N ASP A 92 -7.46 10.41 1.70
CA ASP A 92 -7.60 10.44 0.24
C ASP A 92 -6.62 9.45 -0.40
N VAL A 93 -6.97 8.97 -1.59
CA VAL A 93 -6.18 8.01 -2.36
C VAL A 93 -5.99 8.53 -3.78
N GLN A 94 -4.77 8.43 -4.27
CA GLN A 94 -4.44 8.61 -5.68
C GLN A 94 -4.05 7.28 -6.31
N ILE A 95 -4.43 7.10 -7.57
CA ILE A 95 -3.83 6.10 -8.45
C ILE A 95 -3.35 6.74 -9.74
N ILE A 96 -2.12 6.42 -10.13
CA ILE A 96 -1.59 6.66 -11.46
C ILE A 96 -1.43 5.31 -12.14
N ARG A 97 -2.11 5.12 -13.27
CA ARG A 97 -1.93 3.96 -14.14
C ARG A 97 -0.96 4.37 -15.22
N ALA A 98 0.31 3.99 -15.05
CA ALA A 98 1.39 4.55 -15.86
C ALA A 98 1.30 4.18 -17.35
N GLY A 99 0.73 3.01 -17.67
CA GLY A 99 0.52 2.57 -19.05
C GLY A 99 1.78 2.72 -19.90
N ASN A 100 1.66 3.44 -21.01
CA ASN A 100 2.76 3.72 -21.94
C ASN A 100 3.78 4.76 -21.47
N GLY A 101 3.59 5.36 -20.30
CA GLY A 101 4.56 6.24 -19.66
C GLY A 101 3.96 7.54 -19.14
N ILE A 102 4.40 7.94 -17.95
CA ILE A 102 4.09 9.22 -17.34
C ILE A 102 5.24 9.65 -16.45
N SER A 103 5.48 10.96 -16.38
CA SER A 103 6.32 11.52 -15.32
C SER A 103 5.47 12.30 -14.33
N HIS A 104 5.83 12.17 -13.06
CA HIS A 104 5.13 12.81 -11.95
C HIS A 104 6.09 13.31 -10.86
N SER A 105 5.59 14.22 -10.04
CA SER A 105 6.28 14.83 -8.90
C SER A 105 5.36 14.80 -7.69
N GLU A 106 5.95 14.68 -6.51
CA GLU A 106 5.20 14.53 -5.26
C GLU A 106 5.76 15.48 -4.22
N PHE A 107 4.90 16.35 -3.69
CA PHE A 107 5.22 17.23 -2.58
C PHE A 107 4.57 16.68 -1.32
N LEU A 108 5.35 16.51 -0.26
CA LEU A 108 4.85 16.20 1.07
C LEU A 108 5.12 17.41 1.96
N ALA A 109 4.09 17.90 2.64
CA ALA A 109 4.27 18.86 3.72
C ALA A 109 4.97 18.18 4.91
N LYS A 110 5.66 18.95 5.74
CA LYS A 110 6.25 18.47 6.98
C LYS A 110 5.25 17.65 7.81
N ASP A 111 5.72 16.53 8.35
CA ASP A 111 4.94 15.54 9.10
C ASP A 111 3.84 14.83 8.29
N GLY A 112 3.80 15.05 6.96
CA GLY A 112 2.99 14.30 6.02
C GLY A 112 3.50 12.86 5.88
N GLU A 113 2.56 11.91 5.90
CA GLU A 113 2.85 10.48 5.85
C GLU A 113 1.96 9.82 4.81
N ILE A 114 2.55 9.01 3.93
CA ILE A 114 1.83 8.27 2.89
C ILE A 114 2.31 6.81 2.83
N PHE A 115 1.44 5.92 2.38
CA PHE A 115 1.91 4.73 1.70
C PHE A 115 2.04 5.00 0.21
N GLN A 116 3.17 4.60 -0.35
CA GLN A 116 3.42 4.52 -1.78
C GLN A 116 3.49 3.02 -2.14
N ILE A 117 2.47 2.52 -2.85
CA ILE A 117 2.30 1.08 -3.10
C ILE A 117 2.12 0.83 -4.59
N TRP A 118 2.96 -0.04 -5.17
CA TRP A 118 2.92 -0.30 -6.61
C TRP A 118 2.51 -1.73 -6.93
N PHE A 119 1.67 -1.82 -7.95
CA PHE A 119 1.07 -3.06 -8.41
C PHE A 119 1.38 -3.34 -9.87
N ASP A 120 1.64 -4.61 -10.19
CA ASP A 120 1.80 -5.11 -11.54
C ASP A 120 0.42 -5.38 -12.16
N PRO A 121 -0.04 -4.61 -13.16
CA PRO A 121 -1.17 -5.02 -13.98
C PRO A 121 -0.73 -6.06 -15.03
N ASP A 122 -1.70 -6.64 -15.74
CA ASP A 122 -1.41 -7.45 -16.92
C ASP A 122 -0.90 -6.57 -18.06
N LEU A 123 0.43 -6.51 -18.19
CA LEU A 123 1.13 -5.69 -19.19
C LEU A 123 0.71 -5.97 -20.63
N THR A 124 0.24 -7.19 -20.94
CA THR A 124 -0.26 -7.53 -22.29
C THR A 124 -1.51 -6.72 -22.67
N LYS A 125 -2.19 -6.15 -21.67
CA LYS A 125 -3.41 -5.35 -21.81
C LYS A 125 -3.19 -3.87 -21.51
N THR A 126 -2.20 -3.52 -20.68
CA THR A 126 -2.06 -2.17 -20.13
C THR A 126 -0.88 -1.38 -20.67
N LEU A 127 0.16 -2.03 -21.22
CA LEU A 127 1.39 -1.33 -21.60
C LEU A 127 1.17 -0.26 -22.69
N ASP A 128 0.27 -0.52 -23.65
CA ASP A 128 -0.03 0.41 -24.75
C ASP A 128 -1.14 1.41 -24.40
N LYS A 129 -1.79 1.27 -23.24
CA LYS A 129 -2.83 2.22 -22.81
C LYS A 129 -2.19 3.58 -22.51
N PRO A 130 -2.85 4.71 -22.85
CA PRO A 130 -2.43 6.01 -22.36
C PRO A 130 -2.41 6.04 -20.84
N ALA A 131 -1.39 6.67 -20.26
CA ALA A 131 -1.38 6.90 -18.82
C ALA A 131 -2.64 7.64 -18.37
N SER A 132 -3.22 7.19 -17.25
CA SER A 132 -4.42 7.76 -16.64
C SER A 132 -4.23 7.88 -15.14
N TYR A 133 -5.12 8.63 -14.50
CA TYR A 133 -5.02 8.91 -13.09
C TYR A 133 -6.40 9.28 -12.51
N ASP A 134 -6.61 8.97 -11.24
CA ASP A 134 -7.78 9.35 -10.47
C ASP A 134 -7.42 9.71 -9.02
N ASP A 135 -8.14 10.67 -8.44
CA ASP A 135 -8.18 10.94 -7.00
C ASP A 135 -9.52 10.49 -6.43
N TYR A 136 -9.49 9.91 -5.23
CA TYR A 136 -10.66 9.49 -4.49
C TYR A 136 -10.65 10.14 -3.11
N LYS A 137 -11.78 10.69 -2.68
CA LYS A 137 -11.87 11.31 -1.36
C LYS A 137 -12.13 10.27 -0.29
N SER A 138 -11.56 10.49 0.89
CA SER A 138 -11.72 9.63 2.07
C SER A 138 -13.19 9.29 2.38
N ALA A 139 -14.10 10.22 2.10
CA ALA A 139 -15.54 10.09 2.34
C ALA A 139 -16.28 9.22 1.30
N ASP A 140 -15.67 8.95 0.15
CA ASP A 140 -16.26 8.13 -0.92
C ASP A 140 -16.08 6.63 -0.63
N PHE A 141 -15.19 6.27 0.29
CA PHE A 141 -14.92 4.89 0.66
C PHE A 141 -15.95 4.35 1.65
N PRO A 142 -16.48 3.14 1.43
CA PRO A 142 -17.41 2.53 2.37
C PRO A 142 -16.71 2.22 3.71
N VAL A 143 -17.40 2.60 4.79
CA VAL A 143 -16.97 2.36 6.17
C VAL A 143 -18.03 1.53 6.88
N LYS A 144 -17.58 0.49 7.59
CA LYS A 144 -18.43 -0.38 8.40
C LYS A 144 -17.82 -0.49 9.79
N THR A 145 -18.65 -0.30 10.83
CA THR A 145 -18.25 -0.56 12.21
C THR A 145 -18.98 -1.80 12.71
N GLU A 146 -18.24 -2.78 13.21
CA GLU A 146 -18.79 -4.02 13.76
C GLU A 146 -17.87 -4.58 14.85
N ASN A 147 -18.46 -5.10 15.93
CA ASN A 147 -17.72 -5.71 17.05
C ASN A 147 -16.58 -4.83 17.61
N GLY A 148 -16.76 -3.51 17.62
CA GLY A 148 -15.76 -2.55 18.12
C GLY A 148 -14.62 -2.21 17.14
N ALA A 149 -14.62 -2.79 15.93
CA ALA A 149 -13.68 -2.45 14.87
C ALA A 149 -14.36 -1.60 13.79
N THR A 150 -13.63 -0.62 13.26
CA THR A 150 -14.00 0.17 12.10
C THR A 150 -13.18 -0.26 10.90
N LEU A 151 -13.84 -0.81 9.89
CA LEU A 151 -13.28 -1.25 8.62
C LEU A 151 -13.62 -0.22 7.54
N LYS A 152 -12.60 0.36 6.91
CA LYS A 152 -12.73 1.13 5.67
C LYS A 152 -12.22 0.28 4.50
N THR A 153 -13.05 0.07 3.48
CA THR A 153 -12.65 -0.68 2.28
C THR A 153 -12.16 0.30 1.21
N LEU A 154 -10.85 0.30 0.97
CA LEU A 154 -10.19 1.17 0.00
C LEU A 154 -10.19 0.55 -1.40
N ALA A 155 -10.07 -0.77 -1.52
CA ALA A 155 -10.24 -1.51 -2.77
C ALA A 155 -11.04 -2.78 -2.51
N GLY A 156 -11.97 -3.13 -3.39
CA GLY A 156 -12.86 -4.28 -3.23
C GLY A 156 -14.33 -3.91 -3.35
N ALA A 157 -15.21 -4.76 -2.82
CA ALA A 157 -16.66 -4.61 -2.97
C ALA A 157 -17.17 -3.25 -2.44
N GLY A 158 -17.84 -2.49 -3.32
CA GLY A 158 -18.43 -1.19 -2.99
C GLY A 158 -17.45 -0.01 -2.94
N SER A 159 -16.14 -0.24 -3.09
CA SER A 159 -15.19 0.86 -3.22
C SER A 159 -15.28 1.51 -4.62
N PRO A 160 -15.19 2.84 -4.74
CA PRO A 160 -15.08 3.52 -6.03
C PRO A 160 -13.69 3.33 -6.68
N PHE A 161 -12.69 2.91 -5.91
CA PHE A 161 -11.31 2.80 -6.37
C PHE A 161 -11.15 1.72 -7.43
N THR A 162 -10.87 2.17 -8.65
CA THR A 162 -10.71 1.30 -9.80
C THR A 162 -9.23 1.02 -10.04
N MET A 163 -8.87 -0.22 -10.34
CA MET A 163 -7.49 -0.62 -10.69
C MET A 163 -7.54 -1.47 -11.96
N ASP A 164 -6.51 -1.38 -12.80
CA ASP A 164 -6.28 -2.33 -13.89
C ASP A 164 -5.68 -3.64 -13.35
N THR A 165 -5.00 -3.61 -12.19
CA THR A 165 -4.50 -4.78 -11.49
C THR A 165 -5.65 -5.60 -10.89
N PRO A 166 -5.87 -6.85 -11.34
CA PRO A 166 -6.99 -7.66 -10.85
C PRO A 166 -6.70 -8.29 -9.48
N GLY A 167 -7.78 -8.56 -8.74
CA GLY A 167 -7.76 -9.42 -7.56
C GLY A 167 -7.16 -8.80 -6.29
N VAL A 168 -6.90 -7.49 -6.31
CA VAL A 168 -6.41 -6.74 -5.14
C VAL A 168 -7.58 -6.21 -4.33
N GLU A 169 -7.54 -6.42 -3.02
CA GLU A 169 -8.41 -5.75 -2.05
C GLU A 169 -7.56 -5.04 -1.00
N ILE A 170 -8.05 -3.91 -0.52
CA ILE A 170 -7.32 -3.04 0.40
C ILE A 170 -8.27 -2.56 1.48
N PHE A 171 -7.85 -2.72 2.73
CA PHE A 171 -8.63 -2.39 3.91
C PHE A 171 -7.80 -1.57 4.88
N GLN A 172 -8.44 -0.65 5.58
CA GLN A 172 -7.92 -0.07 6.82
C GLN A 172 -8.82 -0.50 7.97
N ILE A 173 -8.23 -1.11 9.00
CA ILE A 173 -8.93 -1.60 10.18
C ILE A 173 -8.43 -0.82 11.38
N GLU A 174 -9.35 -0.27 12.16
CA GLU A 174 -9.05 0.49 13.37
C GLU A 174 -9.90 -0.04 14.54
N MET A 175 -9.27 -0.24 15.69
CA MET A 175 -9.91 -0.80 16.88
C MET A 175 -9.21 -0.28 18.13
N GLU A 176 -9.98 0.04 19.18
CA GLU A 176 -9.43 0.50 20.46
C GLU A 176 -9.03 -0.65 21.39
N ASN A 177 -9.81 -1.74 21.37
CA ASN A 177 -9.53 -2.99 22.10
C ASN A 177 -10.47 -4.10 21.58
N GLY A 178 -10.19 -5.34 21.99
CA GLY A 178 -11.01 -6.51 21.69
C GLY A 178 -10.52 -7.27 20.46
N SER A 179 -11.44 -7.96 19.78
CA SER A 179 -11.10 -8.86 18.67
C SER A 179 -12.00 -8.64 17.46
N TYR A 180 -11.42 -8.75 16.28
CA TYR A 180 -12.12 -8.69 15.00
C TYR A 180 -11.63 -9.79 14.07
N SER A 181 -12.47 -10.19 13.12
CA SER A 181 -12.09 -11.16 12.12
C SER A 181 -12.50 -10.70 10.73
N LEU A 182 -11.51 -10.61 9.85
CA LEU A 182 -11.71 -10.40 8.43
C LEU A 182 -11.77 -11.78 7.73
N PRO A 183 -12.83 -12.10 6.98
CA PRO A 183 -12.88 -13.32 6.18
C PRO A 183 -11.70 -13.37 5.20
N ALA A 184 -11.09 -14.55 5.03
CA ALA A 184 -10.00 -14.74 4.08
C ALA A 184 -10.35 -15.79 3.03
N GLU A 185 -10.11 -15.44 1.76
CA GLU A 185 -10.29 -16.33 0.63
C GLU A 185 -9.05 -17.19 0.34
N LYS A 186 -9.28 -18.43 -0.11
CA LYS A 186 -8.22 -19.30 -0.62
C LYS A 186 -7.59 -18.70 -1.88
N GLY A 187 -6.28 -18.93 -2.06
CA GLY A 187 -5.54 -18.42 -3.21
C GLY A 187 -5.21 -16.93 -3.13
N LYS A 188 -5.33 -16.31 -1.95
CA LYS A 188 -4.85 -14.96 -1.65
C LYS A 188 -3.75 -14.97 -0.60
N ILE A 189 -2.86 -13.99 -0.70
CA ILE A 189 -1.85 -13.64 0.29
C ILE A 189 -2.32 -12.33 0.95
N TYR A 190 -2.40 -12.33 2.27
CA TYR A 190 -2.75 -11.13 3.05
C TYR A 190 -1.48 -10.50 3.59
N SER A 191 -1.39 -9.19 3.44
CA SER A 191 -0.24 -8.39 3.81
C SER A 191 -0.71 -7.26 4.69
N ALA A 192 -0.27 -7.21 5.93
CA ALA A 192 -0.66 -6.19 6.89
C ALA A 192 0.52 -5.29 7.25
N TYR A 193 0.25 -4.02 7.48
CA TYR A 193 1.18 -3.06 8.06
C TYR A 193 0.52 -2.43 9.27
N VAL A 194 1.14 -2.50 10.44
CA VAL A 194 0.65 -1.83 11.66
C VAL A 194 1.06 -0.36 11.58
N ILE A 195 0.10 0.51 11.29
CA ILE A 195 0.32 1.96 11.14
C ILE A 195 0.57 2.58 12.52
N GLU A 196 -0.22 2.17 13.51
CA GLU A 196 -0.22 2.71 14.87
C GLU A 196 -0.64 1.61 15.85
N GLY A 197 -0.03 1.63 17.05
CA GLY A 197 -0.37 0.73 18.14
C GLY A 197 0.20 -0.68 17.96
N GLU A 198 -0.49 -1.67 18.52
CA GLU A 198 -0.06 -3.07 18.53
C GLU A 198 -1.27 -4.01 18.46
N ALA A 199 -1.11 -5.12 17.74
CA ALA A 199 -2.13 -6.13 17.60
C ALA A 199 -1.54 -7.53 17.48
N LEU A 200 -2.26 -8.53 17.97
CA LEU A 200 -2.04 -9.92 17.59
C LEU A 200 -2.72 -10.17 16.24
N LEU A 201 -1.95 -10.58 15.25
CA LEU A 201 -2.43 -11.00 13.93
C LEU A 201 -2.34 -12.52 13.84
N ASN A 202 -3.49 -13.19 13.88
CA ASN A 202 -3.60 -14.66 13.93
C ASN A 202 -2.75 -15.28 15.07
N GLY A 203 -2.64 -14.58 16.20
CA GLY A 203 -1.91 -15.01 17.39
C GLY A 203 -0.46 -14.54 17.48
N GLU A 204 0.09 -13.94 16.42
CA GLU A 204 1.45 -13.41 16.41
C GLU A 204 1.46 -11.91 16.73
N ASP A 205 2.39 -11.48 17.58
CA ASP A 205 2.56 -10.09 17.99
C ASP A 205 3.11 -9.23 16.84
N ALA A 206 2.40 -8.16 16.51
CA ALA A 206 2.80 -7.17 15.54
C ALA A 206 2.64 -5.77 16.15
N LYS A 207 3.74 -5.03 16.20
CA LYS A 207 3.81 -3.66 16.72
C LYS A 207 3.90 -2.64 15.60
N GLU A 208 3.80 -1.37 15.95
CA GLU A 208 3.94 -0.26 15.02
C GLU A 208 5.13 -0.41 14.07
N SER A 209 4.87 -0.17 12.78
CA SER A 209 5.79 -0.33 11.65
C SER A 209 6.19 -1.75 11.27
N ASP A 210 5.67 -2.79 11.94
CA ASP A 210 5.85 -4.15 11.48
C ASP A 210 5.00 -4.43 10.24
N PHE A 211 5.58 -5.21 9.33
CA PHE A 211 4.90 -5.74 8.17
C PHE A 211 4.66 -7.24 8.36
N VAL A 212 3.49 -7.73 7.99
CA VAL A 212 3.08 -9.09 8.28
C VAL A 212 2.55 -9.74 7.01
N GLN A 213 3.04 -10.92 6.69
CA GLN A 213 2.52 -11.74 5.59
C GLN A 213 1.78 -12.94 6.15
N ILE A 214 0.54 -13.14 5.70
CA ILE A 214 -0.35 -14.21 6.14
C ILE A 214 -0.79 -14.99 4.92
N THR A 215 -0.53 -16.29 4.93
CA THR A 215 -0.84 -17.22 3.84
C THR A 215 -1.65 -18.40 4.35
N GLU A 216 -2.44 -19.02 3.47
CA GLU A 216 -3.27 -20.19 3.77
C GLU A 216 -4.21 -19.99 4.99
N ALA A 217 -4.69 -18.77 5.20
CA ALA A 217 -5.64 -18.45 6.27
C ALA A 217 -7.07 -18.54 5.77
N ALA A 218 -7.98 -19.08 6.59
CA ALA A 218 -9.43 -19.03 6.32
C ALA A 218 -10.06 -17.72 6.83
N LYS A 219 -9.38 -17.04 7.75
CA LYS A 219 -9.71 -15.71 8.27
C LYS A 219 -8.45 -15.06 8.83
N ILE A 220 -8.43 -13.73 8.83
CA ILE A 220 -7.44 -12.93 9.54
C ILE A 220 -8.05 -12.50 10.86
N GLU A 221 -7.42 -12.86 11.97
CA GLU A 221 -7.86 -12.50 13.32
C GLU A 221 -7.00 -11.36 13.84
N PHE A 222 -7.66 -10.31 14.32
CA PHE A 222 -7.04 -9.14 14.95
C PHE A 222 -7.43 -9.15 16.41
N GLN A 223 -6.48 -8.95 17.31
CA GLN A 223 -6.73 -8.72 18.73
C GLN A 223 -5.86 -7.59 19.24
N THR A 224 -6.41 -6.68 20.02
CA THR A 224 -5.62 -5.61 20.67
C THR A 224 -6.21 -5.27 22.04
N LEU A 225 -5.35 -4.80 22.95
CA LEU A 225 -5.75 -4.32 24.28
C LEU A 225 -5.53 -2.81 24.45
N SER A 226 -4.73 -2.21 23.58
CA SER A 226 -4.22 -0.84 23.69
C SER A 226 -4.53 0.02 22.45
N GLY A 227 -5.15 -0.58 21.44
CA GLY A 227 -5.57 0.06 20.21
C GLY A 227 -4.61 -0.24 19.06
N ALA A 228 -5.16 -0.36 17.86
CA ALA A 228 -4.39 -0.61 16.65
C ALA A 228 -5.07 -0.02 15.41
N LYS A 229 -4.23 0.50 14.50
CA LYS A 229 -4.61 0.86 13.15
C LYS A 229 -3.77 0.04 12.17
N VAL A 230 -4.42 -0.84 11.41
CA VAL A 230 -3.76 -1.81 10.53
C VAL A 230 -4.23 -1.61 9.09
N PHE A 231 -3.27 -1.51 8.17
CA PHE A 231 -3.52 -1.48 6.73
C PHE A 231 -3.32 -2.86 6.15
N VAL A 232 -4.31 -3.41 5.44
CA VAL A 232 -4.31 -4.78 4.95
C VAL A 232 -4.51 -4.79 3.44
N ILE A 233 -3.67 -5.53 2.73
CA ILE A 233 -3.80 -5.81 1.30
C ILE A 233 -3.97 -7.30 1.12
N ALA A 234 -5.03 -7.70 0.42
CA ALA A 234 -5.17 -9.06 -0.10
C ALA A 234 -4.79 -9.07 -1.57
N SER A 235 -3.80 -9.88 -1.95
CA SER A 235 -3.33 -10.04 -3.32
C SER A 235 -3.47 -11.50 -3.77
N PRO A 236 -3.73 -11.79 -5.06
CA PRO A 236 -3.87 -13.16 -5.53
C PRO A 236 -2.52 -13.89 -5.45
N GLU A 237 -2.48 -15.10 -4.89
CA GLU A 237 -1.26 -15.91 -4.86
C GLU A 237 -0.71 -16.16 -6.28
N ASN A 238 -1.62 -16.35 -7.23
CA ASN A 238 -1.32 -16.44 -8.65
C ASN A 238 -2.17 -15.43 -9.45
N PRO A 239 -1.61 -14.28 -9.86
CA PRO A 239 -2.31 -13.28 -10.66
C PRO A 239 -2.73 -13.75 -12.07
N GLY A 240 -2.16 -14.85 -12.58
CA GLY A 240 -2.47 -15.37 -13.91
C GLY A 240 -1.75 -14.69 -15.08
N TYR A 241 -0.82 -13.76 -14.79
CA TYR A 241 0.08 -13.13 -15.76
C TYR A 241 1.47 -12.97 -15.13
N ARG A 242 2.45 -12.57 -15.96
CA ARG A 242 3.84 -12.43 -15.53
C ARG A 242 4.02 -11.15 -14.71
N THR A 243 4.59 -11.27 -13.51
CA THR A 243 4.81 -10.12 -12.59
C THR A 243 6.29 -9.80 -12.38
N TYR A 244 6.59 -8.62 -11.82
CA TYR A 244 7.95 -8.20 -11.52
C TYR A 244 8.66 -9.19 -10.58
N GLY A 245 7.95 -9.67 -9.56
CA GLY A 245 8.51 -10.66 -8.62
C GLY A 245 8.91 -11.98 -9.28
N GLN A 246 8.17 -12.43 -10.31
CA GLN A 246 8.52 -13.63 -11.07
C GLN A 246 9.72 -13.39 -12.00
N LEU A 247 9.78 -12.22 -12.65
CA LEU A 247 10.92 -11.81 -13.49
C LEU A 247 12.24 -11.82 -12.70
N ARG A 248 12.21 -11.32 -11.46
CA ARG A 248 13.39 -11.20 -10.58
C ARG A 248 13.88 -12.50 -9.96
N ARG A 249 13.07 -13.57 -9.93
CA ARG A 249 13.50 -14.89 -9.47
C ARG A 249 14.14 -15.74 -10.57
N ALA A 250 13.92 -15.36 -11.83
CA ALA A 250 14.36 -16.12 -13.01
C ALA A 250 15.73 -15.69 -13.57
N GLY A 251 16.37 -14.69 -12.97
CA GLY A 251 17.72 -14.20 -13.33
C GLY A 251 18.57 -14.01 -12.10
#